data_AF-A0A7S2UYZ7-F1
#
_entry.id   AF-A0A7S2UYZ7-F1
#
_cell.length_a   1.000
_cell.length_b   1.000
_cell.length_c   1.000
_cell.angle_alpha   90.00
_cell.angle_beta   90.00
_cell.angle_gamma   90.00
#
_symmetry.space_group_name_H-M   'P 1'
#
loop_
_entity.id
_entity.type
_entity.pdbx_description
1 polymer ?
#
loop_
_entity_poly.entity_id
_entity_poly.type
_entity_poly.pdbx_seq_one_letter_code
_entity_poly.pdbx_strand_id
1 'polypeptide(L)'
;MEASATAASEFIELWKNSINCDTQALIEAKEKCEHILNRVELAGRMIHIETTSEAFAENEIDANLLSDDRWKRLSWIFGPDAVRNFIGIDARGICLLLGFGEEWLDRKLASGTRFKLAIFPKTSVDGTLATWDGVENVVQKYYPEVWGKVENHMPEIRSTDFTEIQRLAGYDMQAVNLVGRRGRAYDVDGESDSEHYISLQRLQRREGTLVQVRQFLWDEIGIKGLFVGDGRTQNDAGEQGPREFLARNLPINDIEGHIVIEVNPSRCLVWPCIAL
;
A
#
# COMPACT_ATOMS: atom_id res chain seq x y z
N MET A 1 8.72 24.06 -4.18
CA MET A 1 9.73 23.24 -3.50
C MET A 1 9.63 23.42 -1.99
N GLU A 2 9.99 24.58 -1.41
CA GLU A 2 9.94 24.80 0.06
C GLU A 2 8.53 24.61 0.64
N ALA A 3 7.51 25.23 0.01
CA ALA A 3 6.11 25.12 0.45
C ALA A 3 5.55 23.68 0.52
N SER A 4 6.11 22.75 -0.26
CA SER A 4 5.62 21.38 -0.39
C SER A 4 6.11 20.48 0.74
N ALA A 5 7.42 20.51 1.05
CA ALA A 5 7.97 19.81 2.22
C ALA A 5 7.37 20.37 3.52
N THR A 6 7.21 21.70 3.57
CA THR A 6 6.57 22.38 4.69
C THR A 6 5.14 21.88 4.93
N ALA A 7 4.33 21.68 3.89
CA ALA A 7 2.94 21.19 4.06
C ALA A 7 2.87 19.77 4.65
N ALA A 8 3.75 18.85 4.22
CA ALA A 8 3.81 17.49 4.77
C ALA A 8 4.23 17.52 6.25
N SER A 9 5.23 18.34 6.61
CA SER A 9 5.64 18.51 8.01
C SER A 9 4.54 19.16 8.87
N GLU A 10 3.90 20.23 8.37
CA GLU A 10 2.76 20.90 9.03
C GLU A 10 1.64 19.88 9.32
N PHE A 11 1.29 19.04 8.35
CA PHE A 11 0.28 18.00 8.51
C PHE A 11 0.66 16.98 9.59
N ILE A 12 1.89 16.46 9.57
CA ILE A 12 2.34 15.46 10.54
C ILE A 12 2.28 16.00 11.97
N GLU A 13 2.72 17.25 12.19
CA GLU A 13 2.64 17.87 13.50
C GLU A 13 1.20 18.14 13.93
N LEU A 14 0.33 18.57 13.00
CA LEU A 14 -1.09 18.73 13.27
C LEU A 14 -1.76 17.41 13.66
N TRP A 15 -1.46 16.33 12.92
CA TRP A 15 -2.00 15.01 13.20
C TRP A 15 -1.59 14.50 14.58
N LYS A 16 -0.30 14.52 14.92
CA LYS A 16 0.20 14.08 16.24
C LYS A 16 -0.49 14.81 17.38
N ASN A 17 -0.69 16.12 17.24
CA ASN A 17 -1.34 16.95 18.25
C ASN A 17 -2.86 16.71 18.33
N SER A 18 -3.48 16.07 17.33
CA SER A 18 -4.94 15.86 17.26
C SER A 18 -5.44 14.59 17.96
N ILE A 19 -4.58 13.61 18.25
CA ILE A 19 -4.97 12.24 18.66
C ILE A 19 -5.76 12.19 19.98
N ASN A 20 -5.62 13.19 20.85
CA ASN A 20 -6.32 13.27 22.14
C ASN A 20 -6.98 14.63 22.39
N CYS A 21 -7.31 15.35 21.31
CA CYS A 21 -8.01 16.62 21.42
C CYS A 21 -9.44 16.43 21.95
N ASP A 22 -9.93 17.43 22.68
CA ASP A 22 -11.37 17.56 22.89
C ASP A 22 -12.09 17.90 21.56
N THR A 23 -13.42 17.88 21.60
CA THR A 23 -14.25 18.12 20.41
C THR A 23 -13.94 19.45 19.72
N GLN A 24 -13.67 20.52 20.48
CA GLN A 24 -13.45 21.85 19.91
C GLN A 24 -12.07 21.92 19.25
N ALA A 25 -11.03 21.45 19.93
CA ALA A 25 -9.69 21.39 19.37
C ALA A 25 -9.62 20.46 18.15
N LEU A 26 -10.42 19.39 18.10
CA LEU A 26 -10.52 18.52 16.95
C LEU A 26 -11.16 19.20 15.74
N ILE A 27 -12.21 20.01 15.94
CA ILE A 27 -12.83 20.82 14.86
C ILE A 27 -11.79 21.78 14.27
N GLU A 28 -11.08 22.51 15.13
CA GLU A 28 -10.02 23.43 14.70
C GLU A 28 -8.87 22.71 13.97
N ALA A 29 -8.51 21.52 14.42
CA ALA A 29 -7.50 20.70 13.75
C ALA A 29 -7.95 20.27 12.35
N LYS A 30 -9.23 19.91 12.18
CA LYS A 30 -9.79 19.57 10.86
C LYS A 30 -9.81 20.78 9.92
N GLU A 31 -10.18 21.96 10.41
CA GLU A 31 -10.14 23.20 9.63
C GLU A 31 -8.70 23.54 9.18
N LYS A 32 -7.73 23.43 10.08
CA LYS A 32 -6.30 23.59 9.74
C LYS A 32 -5.84 22.58 8.69
N CYS A 33 -6.29 21.32 8.79
CA CYS A 33 -5.98 20.30 7.80
C CYS A 33 -6.51 20.67 6.41
N GLU A 34 -7.74 21.17 6.31
CA GLU A 34 -8.28 21.67 5.03
C GLU A 34 -7.48 22.85 4.50
N HIS A 35 -7.02 23.77 5.35
CA HIS A 35 -6.14 24.86 4.92
C HIS A 35 -4.81 24.36 4.35
N ILE A 36 -4.21 23.33 4.95
CA ILE A 36 -2.99 22.67 4.42
C ILE A 36 -3.29 22.04 3.05
N LEU A 37 -4.37 21.26 2.95
CA LEU A 37 -4.73 20.52 1.74
C LEU A 37 -5.19 21.41 0.58
N ASN A 38 -5.75 22.59 0.88
CA ASN A 38 -6.08 23.59 -0.13
C ASN A 38 -4.83 24.27 -0.73
N ARG A 39 -3.72 24.32 0.02
CA ARG A 39 -2.43 24.78 -0.50
C ARG A 39 -1.73 23.69 -1.31
N VAL A 40 -1.68 22.48 -0.77
CA VAL A 40 -0.97 21.33 -1.35
C VAL A 40 -1.77 20.07 -1.04
N GLU A 41 -2.33 19.43 -2.07
CA GLU A 41 -2.92 18.10 -1.91
C GLU A 41 -1.83 17.11 -1.48
N LEU A 42 -2.02 16.43 -0.35
CA LEU A 42 -1.10 15.42 0.17
C LEU A 42 -1.59 14.01 -0.15
N ALA A 43 -0.66 13.10 -0.38
CA ALA A 43 -0.84 11.68 -0.54
C ALA A 43 0.16 10.95 0.36
N GLY A 44 0.09 9.62 0.42
CA GLY A 44 1.05 8.89 1.23
C GLY A 44 0.92 7.39 1.18
N ARG A 45 1.74 6.74 2.02
CA ARG A 45 1.81 5.29 2.14
C ARG A 45 2.11 4.88 3.57
N MET A 46 1.31 3.95 4.09
CA MET A 46 1.67 3.15 5.27
C MET A 46 2.58 1.99 4.86
N ILE A 47 3.85 2.07 5.23
CA ILE A 47 4.89 1.09 4.96
C ILE A 47 5.00 0.18 6.17
N HIS A 48 5.09 -1.13 5.94
CA HIS A 48 5.38 -2.12 6.97
C HIS A 48 6.66 -2.86 6.61
N ILE A 49 7.52 -3.13 7.58
CA ILE A 49 8.84 -3.69 7.38
C ILE A 49 9.03 -4.84 8.36
N GLU A 50 9.28 -6.04 7.85
CA GLU A 50 9.56 -7.22 8.67
C GLU A 50 11.00 -7.17 9.22
N THR A 51 11.15 -7.27 10.53
CA THR A 51 12.44 -7.18 11.24
C THR A 51 13.24 -8.49 11.25
N THR A 52 12.68 -9.58 10.73
CA THR A 52 13.28 -10.92 10.77
C THR A 52 14.30 -11.18 9.67
N SER A 53 14.57 -10.24 8.76
CA SER A 53 15.66 -10.42 7.81
C SER A 53 17.00 -10.11 8.49
N GLU A 54 17.86 -11.11 8.57
CA GLU A 54 19.28 -10.97 8.94
C GLU A 54 20.06 -10.00 8.00
N ALA A 55 19.38 -9.42 7.00
CA ALA A 55 19.85 -8.37 6.09
C ALA A 55 19.93 -6.96 6.71
N PHE A 56 19.60 -6.79 8.00
CA PHE A 56 19.85 -5.55 8.73
C PHE A 56 21.31 -5.39 9.21
N ALA A 57 22.18 -6.35 8.88
CA ALA A 57 23.62 -6.22 9.11
C ALA A 57 24.23 -5.21 8.13
N GLU A 58 24.31 -3.97 8.58
CA GLU A 58 25.39 -3.01 8.31
C GLU A 58 25.84 -2.89 6.84
N ASN A 59 25.28 -1.86 6.18
CA ASN A 59 25.62 -1.29 4.86
C ASN A 59 24.72 -1.75 3.69
N GLU A 60 24.10 -0.79 2.99
CA GLU A 60 23.41 -0.89 1.69
C GLU A 60 21.92 -1.33 1.61
N ILE A 61 21.03 -0.75 2.42
CA ILE A 61 19.59 -0.68 2.07
C ILE A 61 19.08 0.76 2.23
N ASP A 62 19.72 1.67 1.51
CA ASP A 62 19.48 3.12 1.57
C ASP A 62 18.40 3.62 0.60
N ALA A 63 17.56 2.72 0.10
CA ALA A 63 16.38 3.05 -0.68
C ALA A 63 15.15 2.43 -0.02
N ASN A 64 14.63 3.08 1.02
CA ASN A 64 13.30 2.77 1.56
C ASN A 64 12.29 3.02 0.43
N LEU A 65 11.86 1.98 -0.28
CA LEU A 65 10.84 2.05 -1.34
C LEU A 65 9.45 2.32 -0.73
N LEU A 66 8.50 2.79 -1.52
CA LEU A 66 7.08 2.88 -1.11
C LEU A 66 6.47 1.51 -0.74
N SER A 67 7.04 0.42 -1.25
CA SER A 67 6.75 -0.97 -0.89
C SER A 67 8.06 -1.72 -0.67
N ASP A 68 8.18 -2.43 0.45
CA ASP A 68 9.34 -3.23 0.81
C ASP A 68 9.54 -4.46 -0.10
N ASP A 69 8.46 -4.93 -0.74
CA ASP A 69 8.48 -5.88 -1.86
C ASP A 69 9.26 -5.30 -3.08
N ARG A 70 10.59 -5.47 -3.13
CA ARG A 70 11.47 -4.82 -4.14
C ARG A 70 11.22 -5.21 -5.60
N TRP A 71 10.70 -6.40 -5.84
CA TRP A 71 10.40 -6.88 -7.21
C TRP A 71 9.17 -6.18 -7.80
N LYS A 72 8.29 -5.63 -6.95
CA LYS A 72 7.09 -4.95 -7.42
C LYS A 72 7.44 -3.62 -8.07
N ARG A 73 6.94 -3.44 -9.30
CA ARG A 73 7.06 -2.17 -10.02
C ARG A 73 6.09 -1.10 -9.51
N LEU A 74 5.03 -1.51 -8.81
CA LEU A 74 3.96 -0.65 -8.32
C LEU A 74 3.85 -0.69 -6.79
N SER A 75 3.35 0.39 -6.21
CA SER A 75 2.96 0.49 -4.80
C SER A 75 1.58 1.13 -4.68
N TRP A 76 0.83 0.69 -3.67
CA TRP A 76 -0.45 1.28 -3.30
C TRP A 76 -0.20 2.54 -2.49
N ILE A 77 -0.88 3.64 -2.80
CA ILE A 77 -0.84 4.89 -2.04
C ILE A 77 -2.26 5.37 -1.75
N PHE A 78 -2.42 6.16 -0.71
CA PHE A 78 -3.68 6.83 -0.39
C PHE A 78 -3.66 8.29 -0.82
N GLY A 79 -4.85 8.83 -1.13
CA GLY A 79 -5.01 10.21 -1.57
C GLY A 79 -5.33 11.23 -0.47
N PRO A 80 -5.58 12.49 -0.85
CA PRO A 80 -5.88 13.58 0.07
C PRO A 80 -7.11 13.34 0.96
N ASP A 81 -8.08 12.56 0.49
CA ASP A 81 -9.26 12.21 1.27
C ASP A 81 -8.94 11.26 2.44
N ALA A 82 -7.93 10.40 2.33
CA ALA A 82 -7.44 9.64 3.48
C ALA A 82 -6.78 10.57 4.51
N VAL A 83 -5.91 11.48 4.05
CA VAL A 83 -5.18 12.43 4.89
C VAL A 83 -6.11 13.27 5.77
N ARG A 84 -7.25 13.74 5.22
CA ARG A 84 -8.30 14.43 5.99
C ARG A 84 -8.81 13.62 7.17
N ASN A 85 -9.01 12.32 6.95
CA ASN A 85 -9.59 11.42 7.92
C ASN A 85 -8.59 10.92 8.98
N PHE A 86 -7.31 11.29 8.89
CA PHE A 86 -6.31 10.95 9.91
C PHE A 86 -6.41 11.84 11.15
N ILE A 87 -6.98 13.04 11.02
CA ILE A 87 -7.10 13.98 12.14
C ILE A 87 -8.02 13.40 13.22
N GLY A 88 -7.49 13.26 14.44
CA GLY A 88 -8.19 12.71 15.59
C GLY A 88 -8.15 11.19 15.72
N ILE A 89 -7.41 10.48 14.87
CA ILE A 89 -7.22 9.02 15.01
C ILE A 89 -5.74 8.67 15.18
N ASP A 90 -5.47 7.63 15.97
CA ASP A 90 -4.12 7.14 16.20
C ASP A 90 -3.58 6.33 15.00
N ALA A 91 -2.32 5.90 15.09
CA ALA A 91 -1.68 5.12 14.04
C ALA A 91 -2.42 3.81 13.74
N ARG A 92 -3.07 3.20 14.74
CA ARG A 92 -3.85 1.98 14.56
C ARG A 92 -5.12 2.27 13.75
N GLY A 93 -5.83 3.34 14.09
CA GLY A 93 -6.99 3.84 13.37
C GLY A 93 -6.65 4.14 11.92
N ILE A 94 -5.49 4.75 11.64
CA ILE A 94 -5.01 4.97 10.27
C ILE A 94 -4.84 3.64 9.52
N CYS A 95 -4.18 2.64 10.11
CA CYS A 95 -4.05 1.33 9.47
C CYS A 95 -5.41 0.72 9.12
N LEU A 96 -6.35 0.72 10.08
CA LEU A 96 -7.70 0.19 9.86
C LEU A 96 -8.45 0.95 8.77
N LEU A 97 -8.38 2.29 8.80
CA LEU A 97 -8.97 3.17 7.78
C LEU A 97 -8.41 2.86 6.37
N LEU A 98 -7.13 2.51 6.28
CA LEU A 98 -6.46 2.12 5.04
C LEU A 98 -6.68 0.64 4.65
N GLY A 99 -7.67 -0.03 5.27
CA GLY A 99 -8.07 -1.40 4.92
C GLY A 99 -7.17 -2.50 5.50
N PHE A 100 -6.34 -2.18 6.50
CA PHE A 100 -5.59 -3.22 7.20
C PHE A 100 -6.54 -3.98 8.12
N GLY A 101 -6.62 -5.31 7.95
CA GLY A 101 -7.41 -6.16 8.84
C GLY A 101 -6.87 -6.16 10.27
N GLU A 102 -7.77 -6.12 11.26
CA GLU A 102 -7.42 -6.02 12.68
C GLU A 102 -6.54 -7.19 13.15
N GLU A 103 -6.93 -8.42 12.85
CA GLU A 103 -6.13 -9.60 13.20
C GLU A 103 -4.80 -9.66 12.45
N TRP A 104 -4.77 -9.22 11.19
CA TRP A 104 -3.54 -9.19 10.41
C TRP A 104 -2.54 -8.23 11.05
N LEU A 105 -3.00 -7.07 11.49
CA LEU A 105 -2.18 -6.07 12.15
C LEU A 105 -1.63 -6.59 13.47
N ASP A 106 -2.47 -7.21 14.30
CA ASP A 106 -2.05 -7.80 15.57
C ASP A 106 -0.99 -8.91 15.35
N ARG A 107 -1.15 -9.77 14.33
CA ARG A 107 -0.14 -10.78 13.96
C ARG A 107 1.18 -10.17 13.45
N LYS A 108 1.11 -9.09 12.66
CA LYS A 108 2.31 -8.40 12.15
C LYS A 108 3.09 -7.73 13.28
N LEU A 109 2.39 -7.07 14.20
CA LEU A 109 3.02 -6.49 15.38
C LEU A 109 3.66 -7.57 16.28
N ALA A 110 2.97 -8.69 16.50
CA ALA A 110 3.50 -9.81 17.28
C ALA A 110 4.75 -10.46 16.65
N SER A 111 4.93 -10.34 15.33
CA SER A 111 6.13 -10.80 14.61
C SER A 111 7.24 -9.75 14.51
N GLY A 112 7.09 -8.60 15.19
CA GLY A 112 8.10 -7.54 15.23
C GLY A 112 8.06 -6.59 14.03
N THR A 113 7.02 -6.64 13.20
CA THR A 113 6.88 -5.73 12.05
C THR A 113 6.84 -4.28 12.51
N ARG A 114 7.66 -3.42 11.91
CA ARG A 114 7.68 -1.98 12.16
C ARG A 114 6.88 -1.25 11.08
N PHE A 115 6.29 -0.12 11.44
CA PHE A 115 5.45 0.67 10.54
C PHE A 115 6.02 2.08 10.36
N LYS A 116 5.99 2.58 9.13
CA LYS A 116 6.33 3.96 8.81
C LYS A 116 5.20 4.59 8.02
N LEU A 117 4.89 5.85 8.33
CA LEU A 117 3.97 6.66 7.55
C LEU A 117 4.79 7.62 6.67
N ALA A 118 4.70 7.45 5.36
CA ALA A 118 5.23 8.39 4.39
C ALA A 118 4.10 9.32 3.92
N ILE A 119 4.31 10.63 4.01
CA ILE A 119 3.41 11.67 3.49
C ILE A 119 4.20 12.54 2.51
N PHE A 120 3.60 12.86 1.37
CA PHE A 120 4.23 13.66 0.32
C PHE A 120 3.17 14.43 -0.47
N PRO A 121 3.55 15.50 -1.19
CA PRO A 121 2.65 16.12 -2.17
C PRO A 121 2.17 15.10 -3.18
N LYS A 122 0.87 15.07 -3.45
CA LYS A 122 0.26 14.18 -4.43
C LYS A 122 0.90 14.31 -5.81
N THR A 123 1.33 15.52 -6.19
CA THR A 123 2.00 15.80 -7.47
C THR A 123 3.41 15.24 -7.57
N SER A 124 4.03 14.82 -6.46
CA SER A 124 5.39 14.24 -6.45
C SER A 124 5.41 12.78 -6.91
N VAL A 125 4.25 12.17 -7.11
CA VAL A 125 4.12 10.79 -7.62
C VAL A 125 3.05 10.73 -8.70
N ASP A 126 3.29 9.90 -9.72
CA ASP A 126 2.30 9.63 -10.77
C ASP A 126 1.30 8.56 -10.30
N GLY A 127 0.40 8.96 -9.40
CA GLY A 127 -0.63 8.10 -8.83
C GLY A 127 -1.86 8.00 -9.73
N THR A 128 -2.23 6.78 -10.12
CA THR A 128 -3.46 6.48 -10.88
C THR A 128 -4.52 5.91 -9.94
N LEU A 129 -5.75 6.43 -9.99
CA LEU A 129 -6.86 5.92 -9.18
C LEU A 129 -7.08 4.44 -9.48
N ALA A 130 -7.18 3.59 -8.45
CA ALA A 130 -7.25 2.14 -8.63
C ALA A 130 -8.65 1.65 -8.99
N THR A 131 -9.27 2.21 -10.03
CA THR A 131 -10.41 1.58 -10.70
C THR A 131 -9.93 0.44 -11.60
N TRP A 132 -10.83 -0.38 -12.14
CA TRP A 132 -10.42 -1.36 -13.16
C TRP A 132 -9.75 -0.71 -14.38
N ASP A 133 -10.26 0.44 -14.84
CA ASP A 133 -9.62 1.19 -15.93
C ASP A 133 -8.24 1.72 -15.52
N GLY A 134 -8.10 2.19 -14.27
CA GLY A 134 -6.82 2.62 -13.72
C GLY A 134 -5.82 1.49 -13.62
N VAL A 135 -6.25 0.29 -13.20
CA VAL A 135 -5.46 -0.94 -13.18
C VAL A 135 -4.95 -1.26 -14.58
N GLU A 136 -5.82 -1.26 -15.60
CA GLU A 136 -5.40 -1.52 -16.98
C GLU A 136 -4.35 -0.53 -17.47
N ASN A 137 -4.56 0.76 -17.21
CA ASN A 137 -3.61 1.81 -17.59
C ASN A 137 -2.24 1.59 -16.94
N VAL A 138 -2.18 1.27 -15.64
CA VAL A 138 -0.89 1.05 -14.97
C VAL A 138 -0.25 -0.29 -15.37
N VAL A 139 -1.03 -1.34 -15.64
CA VAL A 139 -0.47 -2.61 -16.12
C VAL A 139 0.11 -2.42 -17.52
N GLN A 140 -0.63 -1.77 -18.43
CA GLN A 140 -0.13 -1.48 -19.78
C GLN A 140 1.16 -0.65 -19.73
N LYS A 141 1.22 0.36 -18.85
CA LYS A 141 2.37 1.25 -18.72
C LYS A 141 3.59 0.59 -18.07
N TYR A 142 3.39 -0.16 -16.98
CA TYR A 142 4.48 -0.65 -16.13
C TYR A 142 4.77 -2.14 -16.30
N TYR A 143 3.92 -2.91 -16.97
CA TYR A 143 4.13 -4.31 -17.33
C TYR A 143 3.78 -4.59 -18.81
N PRO A 144 4.29 -3.80 -19.77
CA PRO A 144 3.95 -3.94 -21.19
C PRO A 144 4.27 -5.33 -21.76
N GLU A 145 5.22 -6.05 -21.17
CA GLU A 145 5.69 -7.35 -21.62
C GLU A 145 4.64 -8.47 -21.47
N VAL A 146 3.69 -8.30 -20.54
CA VAL A 146 2.59 -9.24 -20.30
C VAL A 146 1.22 -8.63 -20.56
N TRP A 147 1.16 -7.35 -20.95
CA TRP A 147 -0.10 -6.62 -21.14
C TRP A 147 -1.09 -7.37 -22.03
N GLY A 148 -0.66 -7.87 -23.20
CA GLY A 148 -1.56 -8.59 -24.10
C GLY A 148 -2.22 -9.83 -23.47
N LYS A 149 -1.57 -10.49 -22.51
CA LYS A 149 -2.17 -11.61 -21.75
C LYS A 149 -3.18 -11.11 -20.73
N VAL A 150 -2.85 -10.00 -20.06
CA VAL A 150 -3.73 -9.38 -19.07
C VAL A 150 -5.00 -8.83 -19.74
N GLU A 151 -4.83 -8.02 -20.78
CA GLU A 151 -5.90 -7.38 -21.55
C GLU A 151 -6.95 -8.39 -22.03
N ASN A 152 -6.52 -9.52 -22.57
CA ASN A 152 -7.41 -10.59 -23.04
C ASN A 152 -8.34 -11.14 -21.96
N HIS A 153 -7.95 -11.09 -20.69
CA HIS A 153 -8.72 -11.61 -19.56
C HIS A 153 -9.40 -10.53 -18.71
N MET A 154 -9.12 -9.25 -18.94
CA MET A 154 -9.71 -8.17 -18.15
C MET A 154 -11.25 -8.14 -18.15
N PRO A 155 -11.96 -8.33 -19.29
CA PRO A 155 -13.43 -8.39 -19.27
C PRO A 155 -13.98 -9.47 -18.34
N GLU A 156 -13.33 -10.64 -18.31
CA GLU A 156 -13.73 -11.77 -17.48
C GLU A 156 -13.36 -11.54 -16.00
N ILE A 157 -12.16 -11.01 -15.72
CA ILE A 157 -11.71 -10.64 -14.37
C ILE A 157 -12.65 -9.61 -13.72
N ARG A 158 -13.14 -8.63 -14.50
CA ARG A 158 -14.05 -7.57 -14.03
C ARG A 158 -15.45 -8.10 -13.70
N SER A 159 -15.90 -9.12 -14.42
CA SER A 159 -17.28 -9.63 -14.36
C SER A 159 -17.44 -10.90 -13.53
N THR A 160 -16.34 -11.53 -13.14
CA THR A 160 -16.34 -12.77 -12.35
C THR A 160 -15.89 -12.49 -10.92
N ASP A 161 -16.69 -12.95 -9.95
CA ASP A 161 -16.33 -12.84 -8.54
C ASP A 161 -14.98 -13.52 -8.26
N PHE A 162 -14.17 -12.90 -7.40
CA PHE A 162 -12.85 -13.42 -7.05
C PHE A 162 -12.92 -14.88 -6.54
N THR A 163 -13.92 -15.19 -5.73
CA THR A 163 -14.13 -16.53 -5.16
C THR A 163 -14.37 -17.58 -6.23
N GLU A 164 -15.02 -17.23 -7.34
CA GLU A 164 -15.25 -18.11 -8.47
C GLU A 164 -13.96 -18.37 -9.26
N ILE A 165 -13.15 -17.34 -9.51
CA ILE A 165 -11.83 -17.53 -10.15
C ILE A 165 -10.92 -18.39 -9.26
N GLN A 166 -10.95 -18.20 -7.93
CA GLN A 166 -10.21 -19.03 -7.00
C GLN A 166 -10.71 -20.49 -7.01
N ARG A 167 -12.02 -20.71 -7.12
CA ARG A 167 -12.59 -22.05 -7.27
C ARG A 167 -12.11 -22.73 -8.55
N LEU A 168 -12.05 -21.99 -9.67
CA LEU A 168 -11.50 -22.48 -10.94
C LEU A 168 -10.00 -22.81 -10.82
N ALA A 169 -9.25 -22.05 -10.02
CA ALA A 169 -7.84 -22.30 -9.78
C ALA A 169 -7.60 -23.64 -9.04
N GLY A 170 -8.53 -24.05 -8.17
CA GLY A 170 -8.41 -25.28 -7.39
C GLY A 170 -7.44 -25.17 -6.21
N TYR A 171 -7.03 -23.97 -5.83
CA TYR A 171 -6.13 -23.70 -4.70
C TYR A 171 -6.46 -22.35 -4.05
N ASP A 172 -5.95 -22.13 -2.83
CA ASP A 172 -6.03 -20.85 -2.13
C ASP A 172 -4.97 -19.88 -2.66
N MET A 173 -5.40 -18.84 -3.38
CA MET A 173 -4.50 -17.85 -3.98
C MET A 173 -3.75 -17.01 -2.94
N GLN A 174 -4.36 -16.77 -1.77
CA GLN A 174 -3.73 -16.06 -0.67
C GLN A 174 -2.62 -16.89 -0.05
N ALA A 175 -2.88 -18.18 0.20
CA ALA A 175 -1.87 -19.10 0.73
C ALA A 175 -0.66 -19.18 -0.21
N VAL A 176 -0.90 -19.27 -1.52
CA VAL A 176 0.16 -19.23 -2.55
C VAL A 176 0.95 -17.93 -2.49
N ASN A 177 0.29 -16.77 -2.42
CA ASN A 177 0.96 -15.47 -2.31
C ASN A 177 1.83 -15.39 -1.05
N LEU A 178 1.32 -15.84 0.10
CA LEU A 178 2.04 -15.82 1.36
C LEU A 178 3.27 -16.74 1.36
N VAL A 179 3.16 -17.93 0.74
CA VAL A 179 4.31 -18.83 0.58
C VAL A 179 5.33 -18.24 -0.38
N GLY A 180 4.90 -17.67 -1.51
CA GLY A 180 5.82 -17.07 -2.47
C GLY A 180 6.59 -15.87 -1.93
N ARG A 181 6.01 -15.13 -0.98
CA ARG A 181 6.71 -14.07 -0.24
C ARG A 181 7.72 -14.58 0.80
N ARG A 182 7.62 -15.85 1.24
CA ARG A 182 8.40 -16.42 2.36
C ARG A 182 9.67 -17.17 1.93
N GLY A 183 9.97 -17.25 0.64
CA GLY A 183 11.16 -17.89 0.09
C GLY A 183 12.44 -17.11 0.37
N ARG A 184 13.48 -17.80 0.86
CA ARG A 184 14.75 -17.22 1.30
C ARG A 184 15.51 -16.62 0.12
N ALA A 185 16.08 -15.44 0.36
CA ALA A 185 16.83 -14.63 -0.58
C ALA A 185 15.96 -14.11 -1.73
N TYR A 186 15.52 -12.85 -1.57
CA TYR A 186 15.16 -11.96 -2.65
C TYR A 186 16.16 -12.13 -3.81
N ASP A 187 15.86 -12.98 -4.78
CA ASP A 187 16.40 -12.79 -6.10
C ASP A 187 15.82 -11.47 -6.62
N VAL A 188 16.60 -10.77 -7.45
CA VAL A 188 16.19 -9.48 -8.02
C VAL A 188 14.90 -9.60 -8.85
N ASP A 189 14.51 -10.84 -9.18
CA ASP A 189 13.47 -11.15 -10.15
C ASP A 189 12.11 -11.48 -9.52
N GLY A 190 12.04 -11.83 -8.22
CA GLY A 190 10.78 -12.07 -7.50
C GLY A 190 10.16 -13.45 -7.76
N GLU A 191 10.96 -14.47 -8.11
CA GLU A 191 10.43 -15.82 -8.35
C GLU A 191 10.25 -16.62 -7.05
N SER A 192 9.37 -17.63 -7.11
CA SER A 192 9.02 -18.48 -5.97
C SER A 192 8.97 -19.95 -6.39
N ASP A 193 9.40 -20.84 -5.50
CA ASP A 193 9.32 -22.30 -5.70
C ASP A 193 7.88 -22.80 -5.84
N SER A 194 6.88 -22.06 -5.34
CA SER A 194 5.48 -22.40 -5.53
C SER A 194 5.11 -22.23 -7.01
N GLU A 195 4.75 -23.31 -7.69
CA GLU A 195 4.37 -23.28 -9.12
C GLU A 195 3.14 -22.41 -9.43
N HIS A 196 2.33 -22.14 -8.40
CA HIS A 196 1.13 -21.32 -8.48
C HIS A 196 1.42 -19.84 -8.22
N TYR A 197 2.55 -19.47 -7.61
CA TYR A 197 2.93 -18.07 -7.53
C TYR A 197 3.29 -17.58 -8.93
N ILE A 198 2.72 -16.46 -9.39
CA ILE A 198 2.91 -15.95 -10.74
C ILE A 198 3.67 -14.62 -10.71
N SER A 199 4.99 -14.69 -10.79
CA SER A 199 5.84 -13.53 -11.06
C SER A 199 5.68 -13.03 -12.50
N LEU A 200 6.23 -11.85 -12.79
CA LEU A 200 6.28 -11.30 -14.15
C LEU A 200 6.94 -12.27 -15.14
N GLN A 201 8.14 -12.75 -14.83
CA GLN A 201 8.95 -13.61 -15.69
C GLN A 201 8.24 -14.95 -15.92
N ARG A 202 7.54 -15.46 -14.90
CA ARG A 202 6.73 -16.67 -15.03
C ARG A 202 5.54 -16.44 -15.94
N LEU A 203 4.82 -15.32 -15.81
CA LEU A 203 3.71 -15.01 -16.71
C LEU A 203 4.18 -14.81 -18.15
N GLN A 204 5.36 -14.20 -18.38
CA GLN A 204 5.95 -14.07 -19.72
C GLN A 204 6.14 -15.44 -20.40
N ARG A 205 6.58 -16.46 -19.65
CA ARG A 205 6.85 -17.81 -20.17
C ARG A 205 5.60 -18.69 -20.29
N ARG A 206 4.52 -18.39 -19.56
CA ARG A 206 3.27 -19.17 -19.55
C ARG A 206 2.27 -18.67 -20.60
N GLU A 207 1.23 -19.44 -20.86
CA GLU A 207 0.17 -19.05 -21.79
C GLU A 207 -0.58 -17.79 -21.32
N GLY A 208 -0.76 -17.63 -19.99
CA GLY A 208 -1.47 -16.51 -19.40
C GLY A 208 -2.97 -16.76 -19.30
N THR A 209 -3.37 -17.90 -18.74
CA THR A 209 -4.78 -18.23 -18.49
C THR A 209 -5.43 -17.24 -17.52
N LEU A 210 -6.77 -17.19 -17.46
CA LEU A 210 -7.53 -16.36 -16.51
C LEU A 210 -6.99 -16.47 -15.08
N VAL A 211 -6.81 -17.70 -14.59
CA VAL A 211 -6.28 -17.98 -13.24
C VAL A 211 -4.87 -17.43 -13.07
N GLN A 212 -3.99 -17.63 -14.07
CA GLN A 212 -2.60 -17.15 -14.02
C GLN A 212 -2.55 -15.62 -14.00
N VAL A 213 -3.36 -14.96 -14.82
CA VAL A 213 -3.46 -13.49 -14.85
C VAL A 213 -4.02 -12.97 -13.53
N ARG A 214 -5.09 -13.57 -12.99
CA ARG A 214 -5.66 -13.12 -11.71
C ARG A 214 -4.66 -13.27 -10.56
N GLN A 215 -3.93 -14.38 -10.55
CA GLN A 215 -2.86 -14.65 -9.58
C GLN A 215 -1.69 -13.67 -9.74
N PHE A 216 -1.26 -13.34 -10.97
CA PHE A 216 -0.26 -12.30 -11.24
C PHE A 216 -0.69 -10.93 -10.69
N LEU A 217 -1.94 -10.51 -10.94
CA LEU A 217 -2.47 -9.26 -10.41
C LEU A 217 -2.44 -9.24 -8.86
N TRP A 218 -2.63 -10.39 -8.22
CA TRP A 218 -2.45 -10.50 -6.77
C TRP A 218 -0.98 -10.43 -6.36
N ASP A 219 -0.13 -11.24 -6.98
CA ASP A 219 1.26 -11.47 -6.57
C ASP A 219 2.16 -10.25 -6.79
N GLU A 220 2.08 -9.65 -7.97
CA GLU A 220 2.96 -8.57 -8.42
C GLU A 220 2.39 -7.17 -8.12
N ILE A 221 1.07 -7.03 -8.08
CA ILE A 221 0.43 -5.72 -7.91
C ILE A 221 -0.28 -5.61 -6.56
N GLY A 222 -0.74 -6.72 -5.98
CA GLY A 222 -1.49 -6.71 -4.72
C GLY A 222 -2.98 -6.45 -4.90
N ILE A 223 -3.55 -6.77 -6.07
CA ILE A 223 -5.00 -6.74 -6.32
C ILE A 223 -5.62 -7.97 -5.66
N LYS A 224 -6.01 -7.84 -4.40
CA LYS A 224 -6.51 -8.95 -3.56
C LYS A 224 -7.98 -9.27 -3.83
N GLY A 225 -8.54 -10.19 -3.04
CA GLY A 225 -9.94 -10.61 -3.15
C GLY A 225 -10.97 -9.53 -2.76
N LEU A 226 -10.60 -8.56 -1.94
CA LEU A 226 -11.47 -7.42 -1.56
C LEU A 226 -11.46 -6.28 -2.61
N PHE A 227 -10.65 -6.38 -3.66
CA PHE A 227 -10.60 -5.34 -4.68
C PHE A 227 -11.76 -5.49 -5.65
N VAL A 228 -12.63 -4.47 -5.71
CA VAL A 228 -13.79 -4.42 -6.61
C VAL A 228 -13.60 -3.44 -7.78
N GLY A 229 -12.50 -2.68 -7.79
CA GLY A 229 -12.13 -1.79 -8.90
C GLY A 229 -12.98 -0.53 -9.03
N ASP A 230 -13.51 -0.02 -7.93
CA ASP A 230 -14.22 1.27 -7.85
C ASP A 230 -13.31 2.45 -7.42
N GLY A 231 -12.02 2.17 -7.17
CA GLY A 231 -11.03 3.17 -6.75
C GLY A 231 -11.04 3.47 -5.25
N ARG A 232 -11.70 2.67 -4.41
CA ARG A 232 -11.73 2.83 -2.96
C ARG A 232 -11.28 1.55 -2.25
N THR A 233 -10.63 1.74 -1.09
CA THR A 233 -10.33 0.61 -0.21
C THR A 233 -11.63 -0.01 0.31
N GLN A 234 -11.66 -1.32 0.52
CA GLN A 234 -12.77 -2.01 1.15
C GLN A 234 -12.26 -2.85 2.33
N ASN A 235 -13.02 -2.89 3.43
CA ASN A 235 -12.72 -3.76 4.56
C ASN A 235 -13.44 -5.12 4.44
N ASP A 236 -13.20 -6.03 5.39
CA ASP A 236 -13.80 -7.36 5.41
C ASP A 236 -15.34 -7.35 5.55
N ALA A 237 -15.92 -6.26 6.08
CA ALA A 237 -17.36 -6.06 6.17
C ALA A 237 -17.98 -5.47 4.89
N GLY A 238 -17.16 -5.19 3.87
CA GLY A 238 -17.57 -4.58 2.62
C GLY A 238 -17.74 -3.06 2.68
N GLU A 239 -17.37 -2.41 3.79
CA GLU A 239 -17.48 -0.97 3.95
C GLU A 239 -16.40 -0.25 3.15
N GLN A 240 -16.78 0.83 2.48
CA GLN A 240 -15.87 1.64 1.69
C GLN A 240 -15.05 2.58 2.58
N GLY A 241 -13.74 2.60 2.33
CA GLY A 241 -12.81 3.56 2.89
C GLY A 241 -12.43 4.67 1.91
N PRO A 242 -11.26 5.31 2.10
CA PRO A 242 -10.77 6.36 1.22
C PRO A 242 -10.44 5.83 -0.18
N ARG A 243 -10.22 6.75 -1.10
CA ARG A 243 -9.69 6.45 -2.43
C ARG A 243 -8.27 5.92 -2.33
N GLU A 244 -8.01 4.88 -3.11
CA GLU A 244 -6.69 4.27 -3.25
C GLU A 244 -6.17 4.37 -4.68
N PHE A 245 -4.86 4.44 -4.79
CA PHE A 245 -4.16 4.72 -6.04
C PHE A 245 -2.98 3.76 -6.19
N LEU A 246 -2.62 3.47 -7.43
CA LEU A 246 -1.39 2.77 -7.80
C LEU A 246 -0.39 3.78 -8.35
N ALA A 247 0.82 3.75 -7.81
CA ALA A 247 1.95 4.54 -8.31
C ALA A 247 3.17 3.64 -8.52
N ARG A 248 4.18 4.13 -9.22
CA ARG A 248 5.46 3.43 -9.31
C ARG A 248 6.05 3.20 -7.91
N ASN A 249 6.63 2.04 -7.68
CA ASN A 249 7.33 1.74 -6.44
C ASN A 249 8.69 2.48 -6.41
N LEU A 250 8.66 3.75 -5.99
CA LEU A 250 9.83 4.62 -5.99
C LEU A 250 10.61 4.50 -4.68
N PRO A 251 11.94 4.72 -4.71
CA PRO A 251 12.68 5.10 -3.52
C PRO A 251 12.07 6.35 -2.91
N ILE A 252 11.79 6.35 -1.61
CA ILE A 252 11.17 7.49 -0.94
C ILE A 252 12.03 8.75 -1.06
N ASN A 253 13.36 8.59 -1.04
CA ASN A 253 14.31 9.69 -1.22
C ASN A 253 14.17 10.39 -2.58
N ASP A 254 13.59 9.73 -3.58
CA ASP A 254 13.33 10.31 -4.91
C ASP A 254 11.99 11.07 -4.97
N ILE A 255 11.18 11.03 -3.90
CA ILE A 255 9.87 11.69 -3.84
C ILE A 255 10.05 13.11 -3.28
N GLU A 256 9.83 14.13 -4.11
CA GLU A 256 9.98 15.52 -3.67
C GLU A 256 9.02 15.86 -2.52
N GLY A 257 9.53 16.49 -1.46
CA GLY A 257 8.72 16.99 -0.33
C GLY A 257 8.17 15.90 0.58
N HIS A 258 8.71 14.68 0.52
CA HIS A 258 8.31 13.61 1.41
C HIS A 258 8.71 13.88 2.87
N ILE A 259 7.90 13.36 3.79
CA ILE A 259 8.22 13.19 5.19
C ILE A 259 7.92 11.73 5.54
N VAL A 260 8.85 11.08 6.23
CA VAL A 260 8.65 9.73 6.76
C VAL A 260 8.81 9.78 8.27
N ILE A 261 7.85 9.20 8.96
CA ILE A 261 7.91 9.00 10.41
C ILE A 261 7.67 7.53 10.74
N GLU A 262 8.31 7.06 11.80
CA GLU A 262 7.94 5.79 12.40
C GLU A 262 6.63 5.95 13.19
N VAL A 263 5.75 4.96 13.10
CA VAL A 263 4.49 4.93 13.82
C VAL A 263 4.32 3.57 14.51
N ASN A 264 3.65 3.56 15.66
CA ASN A 264 3.33 2.35 16.39
C ASN A 264 1.81 2.14 16.42
N PRO A 265 1.26 1.22 15.61
CA PRO A 265 -0.17 0.96 15.58
C PRO A 265 -0.63 -0.09 16.62
N SER A 266 0.17 -0.35 17.67
CA SER A 266 -0.25 -1.20 18.79
C SER A 266 -1.40 -0.55 19.58
N ARG A 267 -2.24 -1.38 20.21
CA ARG A 267 -3.38 -0.92 21.03
C ARG A 267 -2.96 -0.17 22.31
N CYS A 268 -1.67 -0.20 22.67
CA CYS A 268 -1.18 0.37 23.92
C CYS A 268 -0.63 1.78 23.68
N LEU A 269 -1.40 2.77 24.14
CA LEU A 269 -0.97 4.14 24.36
C LEU A 269 0.03 4.20 25.51
N VAL A 270 1.28 3.82 25.25
CA VAL A 270 2.42 4.45 25.93
C VAL A 270 3.46 4.68 24.86
N TRP A 271 3.42 5.85 24.21
CA TRP A 271 4.64 6.42 23.67
C TRP A 271 5.57 6.62 24.87
N PRO A 272 6.71 5.92 24.98
CA PRO A 272 7.75 6.43 25.85
C PRO A 272 8.20 7.74 25.20
N CYS A 273 8.07 8.84 25.93
CA CYS A 273 8.86 10.03 25.66
C CYS A 273 10.33 9.62 25.77
N ILE A 274 10.92 9.14 24.68
CA ILE A 274 12.37 9.01 24.57
C ILE A 274 12.84 10.40 24.16
N ALA A 275 13.19 11.20 25.15
CA ALA A 275 14.08 12.32 24.94
C ALA A 275 15.43 11.77 24.47
N LEU A 276 15.82 12.11 23.25
CA LEU A 276 17.20 12.12 22.79
C LEU A 276 17.58 13.58 22.50
#